data_AF-A0A7Y5TEF8-F1
#
_entry.id   AF-A0A7Y5TEF8-F1
#
_cell.length_a   1.000
_cell.length_b   1.000
_cell.length_c   1.000
_cell.angle_alpha   90.00
_cell.angle_beta   90.00
_cell.angle_gamma   90.00
#
_symmetry.space_group_name_H-M   'P 1'
#
loop_
_entity.id
_entity.type
_entity.pdbx_description
1 polymer ?
#
loop_
_entity_poly.entity_id
_entity_poly.type
_entity_poly.pdbx_seq_one_letter_code
_entity_poly.pdbx_strand_id
1 'polypeptide(L)'
;MPSVARRYARAGAVVATADSPEAVTPEACARARLGVLVGPAATWAGACAALAESTVVVADAALEPAAVPEDAGAPHGPGAESPTTGRVVLVGAGPGGLELLTLAGVRALAEADVVLTDRLADVGDVAALAPGAEVIDVGKRPGHHAVPQAEIERIMVERALSGGVVVRLKGGDPYVFGRGGEEVRAAVEAGLHVTVVPGVSSAVGVPGAAGIPVTHRGVSHVFTVVSGHV
;
A
#
# COMPACT_ATOMS: atom_id res chain seq x y z
N MET A 1 23.44 -5.17 4.66
CA MET A 1 22.27 -4.37 4.23
C MET A 1 20.98 -5.13 4.54
N PRO A 2 20.08 -4.53 5.35
CA PRO A 2 18.72 -5.02 5.60
C PRO A 2 17.93 -5.28 4.31
N SER A 3 16.93 -6.17 4.35
CA SER A 3 16.09 -6.55 3.19
C SER A 3 15.44 -5.32 2.53
N VAL A 4 14.94 -4.40 3.36
CA VAL A 4 14.36 -3.11 2.97
C VAL A 4 15.38 -2.25 2.20
N ALA A 5 16.61 -2.09 2.70
CA ALA A 5 17.63 -1.29 2.04
C ALA A 5 18.00 -1.85 0.65
N ARG A 6 18.06 -3.18 0.52
CA ARG A 6 18.30 -3.84 -0.78
C ARG A 6 17.16 -3.60 -1.77
N ARG A 7 15.90 -3.57 -1.29
CA ARG A 7 14.71 -3.33 -2.12
C ARG A 7 14.79 -1.96 -2.81
N TYR A 8 15.03 -0.89 -2.05
CA TYR A 8 15.14 0.47 -2.59
C TYR A 8 16.37 0.65 -3.48
N ALA A 9 17.51 0.04 -3.11
CA ALA A 9 18.70 0.09 -3.95
C ALA A 9 18.48 -0.57 -5.32
N ARG A 10 17.77 -1.72 -5.38
CA ARG A 10 17.39 -2.38 -6.64
C ARG A 10 16.44 -1.53 -7.49
N ALA A 11 15.60 -0.71 -6.87
CA ALA A 11 14.74 0.24 -7.57
C ALA A 11 15.48 1.52 -8.04
N GLY A 12 16.81 1.58 -7.87
CA GLY A 12 17.64 2.70 -8.32
C GLY A 12 17.77 3.85 -7.31
N ALA A 13 17.28 3.70 -6.08
CA ALA A 13 17.45 4.71 -5.05
C ALA A 13 18.89 4.73 -4.50
N VAL A 14 19.40 5.91 -4.16
CA VAL A 14 20.61 6.06 -3.34
C VAL A 14 20.19 5.85 -1.88
N VAL A 15 20.61 4.73 -1.29
CA VAL A 15 20.17 4.31 0.04
C VAL A 15 21.27 4.54 1.07
N ALA A 16 20.95 5.28 2.13
CA ALA A 16 21.73 5.32 3.37
C ALA A 16 20.97 4.54 4.46
N THR A 17 21.70 3.84 5.31
CA THR A 17 21.12 3.08 6.43
C THR A 17 21.64 3.63 7.76
N ALA A 18 20.75 3.76 8.74
CA ALA A 18 21.06 4.09 10.12
C ALA A 18 20.68 2.89 10.99
N ASP A 19 21.62 2.39 11.78
CA ASP A 19 21.41 1.20 12.61
C ASP A 19 20.84 1.57 14.01
N SER A 20 20.68 2.87 14.30
CA SER A 20 20.05 3.36 15.52
C SER A 20 19.30 4.69 15.28
N PRO A 21 18.27 5.02 16.09
CA PRO A 21 17.54 6.29 15.98
C PRO A 21 18.42 7.54 16.13
N GLU A 22 19.47 7.46 16.96
CA GLU A 22 20.38 8.59 17.23
C GLU A 22 21.22 8.96 16.01
N ALA A 23 21.42 8.02 15.08
CA ALA A 23 22.11 8.27 13.82
C ALA A 23 21.23 8.98 12.78
N VAL A 24 19.93 9.14 13.03
CA VAL A 24 18.98 9.84 12.16
C VAL A 24 18.88 11.32 12.57
N THR A 25 19.91 12.10 12.25
CA THR A 25 19.94 13.55 12.53
C THR A 25 19.37 14.37 11.36
N PRO A 26 18.92 15.63 11.59
CA PRO A 26 18.49 16.52 10.51
C PRO A 26 19.55 16.70 9.41
N GLU A 27 20.84 16.80 9.78
CA GLU A 27 21.94 16.92 8.83
C GLU A 27 22.09 15.67 7.97
N ALA A 28 21.96 14.49 8.57
CA ALA A 28 21.98 13.21 7.85
C ALA A 28 20.76 13.07 6.92
N CYS A 29 19.62 13.67 7.29
CA CYS A 29 18.38 13.60 6.55
C CYS A 29 18.17 14.74 5.54
N ALA A 30 19.06 15.73 5.48
CA ALA A 30 18.87 16.95 4.67
C ALA A 30 18.62 16.68 3.17
N ARG A 31 19.10 15.55 2.64
CA ARG A 31 18.88 15.11 1.25
C ARG A 31 17.91 13.95 1.11
N ALA A 32 17.38 13.44 2.23
CA ALA A 32 16.36 12.42 2.20
C ALA A 32 15.10 12.99 1.54
N ARG A 33 14.44 12.13 0.77
CA ARG A 33 13.11 12.37 0.19
C ARG A 33 12.10 11.34 0.69
N LEU A 34 12.62 10.19 1.10
CA LEU A 34 11.90 9.08 1.69
C LEU A 34 12.72 8.57 2.88
N GLY A 35 12.13 8.58 4.07
CA GLY A 35 12.65 7.89 5.24
C GLY A 35 11.91 6.57 5.43
N VAL A 36 12.64 5.46 5.59
CA VAL A 36 12.04 4.15 5.86
C VAL A 36 12.52 3.66 7.21
N LEU A 37 11.61 3.65 8.19
CA LEU A 37 11.92 3.28 9.57
C LEU A 37 11.58 1.80 9.75
N VAL A 38 12.57 0.99 10.15
CA VAL A 38 12.39 -0.45 10.30
C VAL A 38 12.38 -0.82 11.79
N GLY A 39 11.22 -1.27 12.29
CA GLY A 39 10.97 -1.62 13.69
C GLY A 39 9.81 -0.83 14.33
N PRO A 40 9.58 -0.98 15.65
CA PRO A 40 8.42 -0.41 16.34
C PRO A 40 8.39 1.13 16.26
N ALA A 41 7.26 1.72 15.87
CA ALA A 41 7.10 3.16 15.68
C ALA A 41 7.49 3.99 16.92
N ALA A 42 7.24 3.48 18.13
CA ALA A 42 7.57 4.13 19.40
C ALA A 42 9.08 4.39 19.59
N THR A 43 9.94 3.60 18.94
CA THR A 43 11.40 3.74 19.03
C THR A 43 11.94 4.91 18.19
N TRP A 44 11.14 5.46 17.27
CA TRP A 44 11.63 6.35 16.22
C TRP A 44 11.13 7.80 16.32
N ALA A 45 10.59 8.24 17.46
CA ALA A 45 10.06 9.61 17.61
C ALA A 45 11.06 10.72 17.21
N GLY A 46 12.33 10.60 17.62
CA GLY A 46 13.38 11.53 17.24
C GLY A 46 13.74 11.49 15.74
N ALA A 47 13.73 10.30 15.14
CA ALA A 47 13.99 10.11 13.71
C ALA A 47 12.85 10.66 12.84
N CYS A 48 11.59 10.49 13.27
CA CYS A 48 10.44 11.09 12.61
C CYS A 48 10.56 12.63 12.56
N ALA A 49 11.02 13.25 13.65
CA ALA A 49 11.25 14.70 13.69
C ALA A 49 12.37 15.14 12.73
N ALA A 50 13.46 14.38 12.64
CA ALA A 50 14.55 14.65 11.70
C ALA A 50 14.14 14.47 10.22
N LEU A 51 13.10 13.66 9.96
CA LEU A 51 12.57 13.36 8.63
C LEU A 51 11.30 14.15 8.29
N ALA A 52 10.95 15.20 9.05
CA ALA A 52 9.68 15.91 8.89
C ALA A 52 9.43 16.51 7.49
N GLU A 53 10.50 16.79 6.73
CA GLU A 53 10.42 17.27 5.34
C GLU A 53 10.49 16.15 4.29
N SER A 54 10.52 14.88 4.72
CA SER A 54 10.54 13.69 3.88
C SER A 54 9.22 12.94 3.98
N THR A 55 8.89 12.14 2.96
CA THR A 55 7.86 11.11 3.14
C THR A 55 8.41 10.06 4.10
N VAL A 56 7.72 9.77 5.20
CA VAL A 56 8.14 8.75 6.17
C VAL A 56 7.25 7.52 6.02
N VAL A 57 7.89 6.36 5.81
CA VAL A 57 7.25 5.05 5.79
C VAL A 57 7.80 4.26 6.96
N VAL A 58 6.93 3.81 7.86
CA VAL A 58 7.31 2.84 8.90
C VAL A 58 7.10 1.45 8.32
N ALA A 59 8.20 0.74 8.08
CA ALA A 59 8.20 -0.60 7.52
C ALA A 59 8.73 -1.60 8.55
N ASP A 60 7.87 -2.34 9.23
CA ASP A 60 8.34 -3.46 10.06
C ASP A 60 9.00 -4.56 9.19
N ALA A 61 9.84 -5.40 9.79
CA ALA A 61 10.40 -6.61 9.18
C ALA A 61 9.31 -7.55 8.61
N ALA A 62 8.05 -7.35 8.98
CA ALA A 62 6.84 -8.00 8.49
C ALA A 62 6.31 -7.51 7.13
N LEU A 63 6.85 -6.42 6.56
CA LEU A 63 6.43 -5.87 5.26
C LEU A 63 7.09 -6.63 4.11
N GLU A 64 6.51 -7.77 3.75
CA GLU A 64 6.85 -8.47 2.52
C GLU A 64 6.28 -7.70 1.32
N PRO A 65 7.08 -7.38 0.29
CA PRO A 65 6.51 -6.95 -0.97
C PRO A 65 5.69 -8.13 -1.52
N ALA A 66 4.63 -7.87 -2.30
CA ALA A 66 4.08 -8.93 -3.12
C ALA A 66 5.24 -9.51 -3.95
N ALA A 67 5.67 -10.73 -3.63
CA ALA A 67 6.71 -11.39 -4.40
C ALA A 67 6.22 -11.40 -5.85
N VAL A 68 7.03 -10.90 -6.78
CA VAL A 68 6.90 -11.32 -8.17
C VAL A 68 7.16 -12.82 -8.10
N PRO A 69 6.17 -13.71 -8.31
CA PRO A 69 6.39 -15.12 -8.11
C PRO A 69 7.35 -15.57 -9.21
N GLU A 70 8.60 -15.82 -8.85
CA GLU A 70 9.39 -16.81 -9.59
C GLU A 70 8.79 -18.16 -9.21
N ASP A 71 8.04 -18.70 -10.16
CA ASP A 71 7.38 -20.00 -10.16
C ASP A 71 6.06 -20.13 -9.39
N ALA A 72 4.98 -20.25 -10.17
CA ALA A 72 3.68 -20.69 -9.73
C ALA A 72 3.67 -22.23 -9.66
N GLY A 73 3.95 -22.80 -8.49
CA GLY A 73 3.86 -24.25 -8.35
C GLY A 73 4.19 -24.81 -6.97
N ALA A 74 3.22 -24.75 -6.03
CA ALA A 74 2.86 -25.86 -5.12
C ALA A 74 1.76 -25.42 -4.14
N PRO A 75 0.79 -26.29 -3.80
CA PRO A 75 -0.10 -26.07 -2.67
C PRO A 75 0.71 -26.12 -1.37
N HIS A 76 0.57 -25.11 -0.52
CA HIS A 76 1.18 -25.09 0.81
C HIS A 76 0.51 -26.18 1.66
N GLY A 77 1.26 -27.24 1.97
CA GLY A 77 0.89 -28.24 2.97
C GLY A 77 0.90 -27.65 4.39
N PRO A 78 0.26 -28.32 5.37
CA PRO A 78 0.09 -27.76 6.70
C PRO A 78 1.40 -27.87 7.49
N GLY A 79 1.97 -26.74 7.90
CA GLY A 79 3.14 -26.76 8.79
C GLY A 79 3.80 -25.41 9.04
N ALA A 80 3.31 -24.67 10.04
CA ALA A 80 4.07 -23.98 11.10
C ALA A 80 3.15 -22.94 11.77
N GLU A 81 2.65 -23.26 12.97
CA GLU A 81 1.84 -22.36 13.79
C GLU A 81 2.67 -21.17 14.29
N SER A 82 2.21 -19.95 13.98
CA SER A 82 2.58 -18.67 14.61
C SER A 82 1.30 -17.81 14.60
N PRO A 83 1.13 -16.88 15.56
CA PRO A 83 -0.16 -16.62 16.19
C PRO A 83 -1.24 -16.17 15.21
N THR A 84 -2.47 -16.53 15.59
CA THR A 84 -3.79 -16.41 14.95
C THR A 84 -4.26 -14.99 14.62
N THR A 85 -3.34 -14.04 14.38
CA THR A 85 -3.66 -12.67 13.94
C THR A 85 -3.72 -12.61 12.42
N GLY A 86 -4.76 -11.99 11.89
CA GLY A 86 -4.98 -11.84 10.45
C GLY A 86 -3.98 -10.88 9.80
N ARG A 87 -4.23 -10.53 8.54
CA ARG A 87 -3.34 -9.67 7.74
C ARG A 87 -4.12 -8.66 6.93
N VAL A 88 -3.46 -7.58 6.54
CA VAL A 88 -4.00 -6.56 5.65
C VAL A 88 -3.29 -6.62 4.30
N VAL A 89 -4.05 -6.54 3.21
CA VAL A 89 -3.52 -6.40 1.84
C VAL A 89 -4.12 -5.15 1.21
N LEU A 90 -3.30 -4.11 0.99
CA LEU A 90 -3.71 -2.94 0.21
C LEU A 90 -3.54 -3.26 -1.27
N VAL A 91 -4.62 -3.19 -2.03
CA VAL A 91 -4.63 -3.54 -3.46
C VAL A 91 -5.01 -2.32 -4.29
N GLY A 92 -4.15 -1.96 -5.24
CA GLY A 92 -4.48 -1.01 -6.30
C GLY A 92 -5.39 -1.63 -7.35
N ALA A 93 -6.60 -1.10 -7.48
CA ALA A 93 -7.63 -1.54 -8.41
C ALA A 93 -7.37 -1.13 -9.87
N GLY A 94 -6.39 -0.24 -10.12
CA GLY A 94 -6.28 0.43 -11.41
C GLY A 94 -7.26 1.60 -11.56
N PRO A 95 -7.24 2.33 -12.70
CA PRO A 95 -8.08 3.50 -12.89
C PRO A 95 -9.55 3.19 -13.20
N GLY A 96 -9.90 1.89 -13.30
CA GLY A 96 -11.22 1.39 -13.63
C GLY A 96 -11.15 0.16 -14.54
N GLY A 97 -12.15 -0.71 -14.44
CA GLY A 97 -12.28 -1.92 -15.25
C GLY A 97 -11.38 -3.06 -14.80
N LEU A 98 -11.92 -4.28 -14.83
CA LEU A 98 -11.23 -5.49 -14.36
C LEU A 98 -9.91 -5.76 -15.11
N GLU A 99 -9.81 -5.36 -16.38
CA GLU A 99 -8.62 -5.61 -17.22
C GLU A 99 -7.36 -4.87 -16.74
N LEU A 100 -7.51 -3.83 -15.91
CA LEU A 100 -6.39 -3.07 -15.35
C LEU A 100 -6.08 -3.46 -13.88
N LEU A 101 -6.83 -4.41 -13.32
CA LEU A 101 -6.49 -5.04 -12.06
C LEU A 101 -5.31 -5.99 -12.27
N THR A 102 -4.33 -5.95 -11.38
CA THR A 102 -3.17 -6.85 -11.48
C THR A 102 -3.56 -8.29 -11.11
N LEU A 103 -2.86 -9.28 -11.65
CA LEU A 103 -3.05 -10.69 -11.26
C LEU A 103 -2.84 -10.91 -9.75
N ALA A 104 -1.93 -10.15 -9.13
CA ALA A 104 -1.73 -10.17 -7.69
C ALA A 104 -2.95 -9.61 -6.94
N GLY A 105 -3.60 -8.58 -7.47
CA GLY A 105 -4.85 -8.05 -6.92
C GLY A 105 -6.01 -9.03 -7.02
N VAL A 106 -6.16 -9.73 -8.14
CA VAL A 106 -7.17 -10.81 -8.30
C VAL A 106 -6.94 -11.91 -7.28
N ARG A 107 -5.70 -12.38 -7.10
CA ARG A 107 -5.36 -13.40 -6.11
C ARG A 107 -5.66 -12.94 -4.67
N ALA A 108 -5.30 -11.70 -4.34
CA ALA A 108 -5.58 -11.13 -3.04
C ALA A 108 -7.09 -11.07 -2.75
N LEU A 109 -7.91 -10.65 -3.72
CA LEU A 109 -9.37 -10.64 -3.58
C LEU A 109 -9.95 -12.04 -3.38
N ALA A 110 -9.45 -13.04 -4.12
CA ALA A 110 -9.90 -14.42 -4.00
C ALA A 110 -9.59 -15.06 -2.63
N GLU A 111 -8.58 -14.55 -1.92
CA GLU A 111 -8.20 -15.00 -0.57
C GLU A 111 -8.82 -14.16 0.57
N ALA A 112 -9.61 -13.13 0.24
CA ALA A 112 -10.10 -12.19 1.23
C ALA A 112 -11.25 -12.77 2.07
N ASP A 113 -11.20 -12.54 3.38
CA ASP A 113 -12.34 -12.73 4.28
C ASP A 113 -13.19 -11.44 4.36
N VAL A 114 -12.54 -10.28 4.19
CA VAL A 114 -13.19 -8.97 4.22
C VAL A 114 -12.58 -8.09 3.12
N VAL A 115 -13.42 -7.40 2.35
CA VAL A 115 -12.98 -6.42 1.35
C VAL A 115 -13.52 -5.04 1.71
N LEU A 116 -12.63 -4.11 2.07
CA LEU A 116 -12.95 -2.69 2.20
C LEU A 116 -12.71 -2.01 0.86
N THR A 117 -13.78 -1.54 0.22
CA THR A 117 -13.71 -0.88 -1.09
C THR A 117 -14.32 0.52 -1.04
N ASP A 118 -13.93 1.38 -1.97
CA ASP A 118 -14.56 2.68 -2.17
C ASP A 118 -14.94 2.87 -3.65
N ARG A 119 -15.68 3.94 -3.93
CA ARG A 119 -16.22 4.23 -5.27
C ARG A 119 -15.15 4.31 -6.37
N LEU A 120 -13.90 4.65 -6.05
CA LEU A 120 -12.84 4.80 -7.05
C LEU A 120 -12.22 3.45 -7.43
N ALA A 121 -12.45 2.41 -6.64
CA ALA A 121 -11.97 1.07 -6.88
C ALA A 121 -12.94 0.23 -7.74
N ASP A 122 -13.32 0.77 -8.90
CA ASP A 122 -14.29 0.15 -9.80
C ASP A 122 -13.63 -0.97 -10.63
N VAL A 123 -13.75 -2.20 -10.13
CA VAL A 123 -13.30 -3.44 -10.81
C VAL A 123 -14.48 -4.29 -11.30
N GLY A 124 -15.69 -3.73 -11.33
CA GLY A 124 -16.93 -4.47 -11.56
C GLY A 124 -17.44 -5.19 -10.31
N ASP A 125 -17.81 -6.46 -10.45
CA ASP A 125 -18.42 -7.24 -9.36
C ASP A 125 -17.37 -7.75 -8.36
N VAL A 126 -17.11 -6.96 -7.34
CA VAL A 126 -16.19 -7.32 -6.24
C VAL A 126 -16.63 -8.61 -5.53
N ALA A 127 -17.93 -8.86 -5.39
CA ALA A 127 -18.42 -10.07 -4.72
C ALA A 127 -18.13 -11.34 -5.54
N ALA A 128 -18.12 -11.24 -6.88
CA ALA A 128 -17.68 -12.32 -7.75
C ALA A 128 -16.16 -12.57 -7.67
N LEU A 129 -15.36 -11.52 -7.46
CA LEU A 129 -13.89 -11.62 -7.32
C LEU A 129 -13.44 -12.10 -5.95
N ALA A 130 -14.24 -11.85 -4.91
CA ALA A 130 -13.98 -12.25 -3.53
C ALA A 130 -15.15 -13.10 -2.98
N PRO A 131 -15.36 -14.31 -3.54
CA PRO A 131 -16.50 -15.13 -3.17
C PRO A 131 -16.39 -15.57 -1.70
N GLY A 132 -17.33 -15.11 -0.87
CA GLY A 132 -17.37 -15.43 0.56
C GLY A 132 -16.84 -14.31 1.48
N ALA A 133 -16.28 -13.24 0.91
CA ALA A 133 -15.83 -12.10 1.69
C ALA A 133 -16.99 -11.19 2.15
N GLU A 134 -16.89 -10.62 3.36
CA GLU A 134 -17.70 -9.46 3.75
C GLU A 134 -17.23 -8.23 2.96
N VAL A 135 -18.07 -7.70 2.07
CA VAL A 135 -17.75 -6.49 1.30
C VAL A 135 -18.28 -5.24 2.03
N ILE A 136 -17.36 -4.39 2.48
CA ILE A 136 -17.65 -3.15 3.21
C ILE A 136 -17.32 -1.96 2.29
N ASP A 137 -18.36 -1.22 1.90
CA ASP A 137 -18.22 0.03 1.15
C ASP A 137 -17.96 1.20 2.10
N VAL A 138 -16.73 1.71 2.05
CA VAL A 138 -16.27 2.85 2.88
C VAL A 138 -16.30 4.19 2.11
N GLY A 139 -16.82 4.18 0.87
CA GLY A 139 -16.92 5.36 0.02
C GLY A 139 -18.06 6.33 0.40
N LYS A 140 -18.03 7.53 -0.20
CA LYS A 140 -19.14 8.48 -0.11
C LYS A 140 -20.33 7.97 -0.93
N ARG A 141 -21.43 7.61 -0.27
CA ARG A 141 -22.73 7.41 -0.94
C ARG A 141 -23.49 8.73 -1.04
N PRO A 142 -24.29 8.96 -2.10
CA PRO A 142 -25.21 10.11 -2.14
C PRO A 142 -26.09 10.11 -0.88
N GLY A 143 -26.06 11.19 -0.10
CA GLY A 143 -26.82 11.33 1.15
C GLY A 143 -26.15 10.81 2.43
N HIS A 144 -24.95 10.23 2.35
CA HIS A 144 -24.17 9.81 3.51
C HIS A 144 -22.84 10.56 3.62
N HIS A 145 -22.48 10.96 4.84
CA HIS A 145 -21.18 11.55 5.12
C HIS A 145 -20.07 10.53 4.84
N ALA A 146 -18.92 11.02 4.37
CA ALA A 146 -17.75 10.17 4.17
C ALA A 146 -17.38 9.48 5.48
N VAL A 147 -17.08 8.17 5.42
CA VAL A 147 -16.42 7.48 6.53
C VAL A 147 -15.08 8.20 6.75
N PRO A 148 -14.82 8.76 7.95
CA PRO A 148 -13.54 9.40 8.24
C PRO A 148 -12.40 8.41 8.06
N GLN A 149 -11.22 8.88 7.66
CA GLN A 149 -10.08 7.97 7.43
C GLN A 149 -9.75 7.11 8.64
N ALA A 150 -9.74 7.71 9.84
CA ALA A 150 -9.49 7.00 11.08
C ALA A 150 -10.49 5.85 11.31
N GLU A 151 -11.72 5.99 10.82
CA GLU A 151 -12.75 4.96 10.91
C GLU A 151 -12.50 3.82 9.90
N ILE A 152 -12.04 4.13 8.69
CA ILE A 152 -11.59 3.13 7.71
C ILE A 152 -10.42 2.31 8.28
N GLU A 153 -9.43 3.02 8.83
CA GLU A 153 -8.25 2.43 9.48
C GLU A 153 -8.67 1.52 10.65
N ARG A 154 -9.59 1.99 11.50
CA ARG A 154 -10.12 1.23 12.63
C ARG A 154 -10.81 -0.06 12.18
N ILE A 155 -11.75 0.01 11.23
CA ILE A 155 -12.47 -1.17 10.71
C ILE A 155 -11.48 -2.20 10.14
N MET A 156 -10.52 -1.73 9.34
CA MET A 156 -9.49 -2.57 8.74
C MET A 156 -8.66 -3.31 9.80
N VAL A 157 -8.18 -2.57 10.81
CA VAL A 157 -7.38 -3.12 11.91
C VAL A 157 -8.19 -4.11 12.75
N GLU A 158 -9.42 -3.77 13.13
CA GLU A 158 -10.28 -4.65 13.94
C GLU A 158 -10.57 -5.98 13.25
N ARG A 159 -10.89 -5.94 11.95
CA ARG A 159 -11.15 -7.16 11.17
C ARG A 159 -9.91 -8.04 11.06
N ALA A 160 -8.74 -7.45 10.82
CA ALA A 160 -7.50 -8.20 10.75
C ALA A 160 -7.08 -8.76 12.12
N LEU A 161 -7.25 -8.02 13.22
CA LEU A 161 -6.99 -8.51 14.57
C LEU A 161 -7.92 -9.66 14.98
N SER A 162 -9.12 -9.76 14.38
CA SER A 162 -10.01 -10.90 14.57
C SER A 162 -9.60 -12.17 13.81
N GLY A 163 -8.46 -12.15 13.10
CA GLY A 163 -7.92 -13.28 12.35
C GLY A 163 -8.16 -13.22 10.84
N GLY A 164 -8.91 -12.22 10.35
CA GLY A 164 -9.31 -12.13 8.94
C GLY A 164 -8.20 -11.66 7.99
N VAL A 165 -8.25 -12.15 6.76
CA VAL A 165 -7.53 -11.60 5.60
C VAL A 165 -8.32 -10.41 5.07
N VAL A 166 -7.85 -9.20 5.38
CA VAL A 166 -8.52 -7.96 5.00
C VAL A 166 -7.90 -7.37 3.75
N VAL A 167 -8.65 -7.28 2.66
CA VAL A 167 -8.25 -6.55 1.46
C VAL A 167 -8.80 -5.13 1.50
N ARG A 168 -7.92 -4.13 1.46
CA ARG A 168 -8.28 -2.73 1.23
C ARG A 168 -8.10 -2.43 -0.26
N LEU A 169 -9.19 -2.50 -1.02
CA LEU A 169 -9.19 -2.26 -2.46
C LEU A 169 -9.34 -0.75 -2.75
N LYS A 170 -8.35 -0.17 -3.43
CA LYS A 170 -8.21 1.29 -3.63
C LYS A 170 -8.13 1.63 -5.10
N GLY A 171 -8.84 2.68 -5.53
CA GLY A 171 -8.75 3.16 -6.91
C GLY A 171 -7.33 3.58 -7.29
N GLY A 172 -6.91 3.25 -8.52
CA GLY A 172 -5.59 3.56 -9.04
C GLY A 172 -4.49 2.75 -8.35
N ASP A 173 -3.51 3.47 -7.78
CA ASP A 173 -2.41 2.90 -7.01
C ASP A 173 -2.52 3.35 -5.54
N PRO A 174 -2.30 2.45 -4.54
CA PRO A 174 -2.44 2.78 -3.12
C PRO A 174 -1.59 3.97 -2.65
N TYR A 175 -0.46 4.23 -3.30
CA TYR A 175 0.52 5.25 -2.91
C TYR A 175 0.53 6.50 -3.78
N VAL A 176 -0.34 6.60 -4.80
CA VAL A 176 -0.52 7.84 -5.58
C VAL A 176 -1.79 8.55 -5.13
N PHE A 177 -1.65 9.50 -4.21
CA PHE A 177 -2.77 10.26 -3.58
C PHE A 177 -3.87 9.40 -2.97
N GLY A 178 -3.60 8.12 -2.71
CA GLY A 178 -4.56 7.16 -2.18
C GLY A 178 -4.58 7.07 -0.65
N ARG A 179 -3.69 7.78 0.07
CA ARG A 179 -3.52 7.66 1.53
C ARG A 179 -3.12 6.26 2.02
N GLY A 180 -2.63 5.38 1.14
CA GLY A 180 -2.24 4.03 1.53
C GLY A 180 -1.14 4.00 2.59
N GLY A 181 -0.28 5.02 2.66
CA GLY A 181 0.73 5.13 3.72
C GLY A 181 0.14 5.32 5.12
N GLU A 182 -0.98 6.05 5.25
CA GLU A 182 -1.67 6.23 6.54
C GLU A 182 -2.29 4.91 7.01
N GLU A 183 -2.95 4.18 6.10
CA GLU A 183 -3.55 2.88 6.36
C GLU A 183 -2.50 1.82 6.72
N VAL A 184 -1.38 1.76 5.99
CA VAL A 184 -0.26 0.86 6.31
C VAL A 184 0.30 1.16 7.69
N ARG A 185 0.51 2.43 8.02
CA ARG A 185 1.00 2.84 9.34
C ARG A 185 0.06 2.38 10.45
N ALA A 186 -1.24 2.62 10.32
CA ALA A 186 -2.23 2.22 11.32
C ALA A 186 -2.23 0.70 11.57
N ALA A 187 -2.13 -0.11 10.50
CA ALA A 187 -2.05 -1.56 10.62
C ALA A 187 -0.73 -2.04 11.25
N VAL A 188 0.40 -1.46 10.86
CA VAL A 188 1.71 -1.79 11.45
C VAL A 188 1.78 -1.39 12.92
N GLU A 189 1.25 -0.22 13.30
CA GLU A 189 1.16 0.21 14.70
C GLU A 189 0.30 -0.73 15.56
N ALA A 190 -0.68 -1.41 14.95
CA ALA A 190 -1.49 -2.44 15.58
C ALA A 190 -0.83 -3.83 15.59
N GLY A 191 0.40 -3.98 15.07
CA GLY A 191 1.14 -5.24 15.02
C GLY A 191 0.68 -6.20 13.92
N LEU A 192 -0.01 -5.70 12.88
CA LEU A 192 -0.50 -6.53 11.78
C LEU A 192 0.52 -6.62 10.64
N HIS A 193 0.54 -7.78 9.98
CA HIS A 193 1.26 -7.94 8.72
C HIS A 193 0.52 -7.20 7.59
N VAL A 194 1.26 -6.43 6.80
CA VAL A 194 0.71 -5.66 5.68
C VAL A 194 1.45 -5.97 4.39
N THR A 195 0.70 -6.34 3.35
CA THR A 195 1.18 -6.43 1.97
C THR A 195 0.60 -5.31 1.14
N VAL A 196 1.39 -4.69 0.26
CA VAL A 196 0.88 -3.71 -0.71
C VAL A 196 1.08 -4.24 -2.12
N VAL A 197 -0.04 -4.37 -2.83
CA VAL A 197 -0.11 -4.74 -4.24
C VAL A 197 -0.31 -3.46 -5.06
N PRO A 198 0.70 -3.03 -5.84
CA PRO A 198 0.59 -1.85 -6.69
C PRO A 198 -0.52 -1.98 -7.72
N GLY A 199 -1.06 -0.84 -8.14
CA GLY A 199 -2.06 -0.76 -9.20
C GLY A 199 -1.62 0.17 -10.32
N VAL A 200 -2.33 0.10 -11.45
CA VAL A 200 -2.14 1.08 -12.52
C VAL A 200 -2.69 2.43 -12.05
N SER A 201 -1.82 3.41 -11.81
CA SER A 201 -2.27 4.76 -11.42
C SER A 201 -3.04 5.43 -12.56
N SER A 202 -4.12 6.14 -12.23
CA SER A 202 -4.86 6.97 -13.18
C SER A 202 -4.00 8.06 -13.83
N ALA A 203 -2.93 8.49 -13.15
CA ALA A 203 -1.96 9.44 -13.67
C ALA A 203 -1.27 8.97 -14.96
N VAL A 204 -1.19 7.66 -15.20
CA VAL A 204 -0.56 7.06 -16.39
C VAL A 204 -1.58 6.29 -17.23
N GLY A 205 -2.45 5.51 -16.58
CA GLY A 205 -3.42 4.65 -17.26
C GLY A 205 -4.48 5.42 -18.05
N VAL A 206 -5.00 6.53 -17.52
CA VAL A 206 -6.04 7.31 -18.19
C VAL A 206 -5.51 8.01 -19.46
N PRO A 207 -4.36 8.73 -19.43
CA PRO A 207 -3.75 9.24 -20.65
C PRO A 207 -3.44 8.12 -21.66
N GLY A 208 -2.92 6.98 -21.21
CA GLY A 208 -2.62 5.84 -22.06
C GLY A 208 -3.85 5.29 -22.79
N ALA A 209 -4.99 5.16 -22.10
CA ALA A 209 -6.26 4.75 -22.69
C ALA A 209 -6.77 5.76 -23.74
N ALA A 210 -6.41 7.03 -23.61
CA ALA A 210 -6.70 8.07 -24.61
C ALA A 210 -5.64 8.17 -25.73
N GLY A 211 -4.61 7.31 -25.73
CA GLY A 211 -3.52 7.35 -26.70
C GLY A 211 -2.52 8.49 -26.46
N ILE A 212 -2.50 9.09 -25.27
CA ILE A 212 -1.64 10.20 -24.89
C ILE A 212 -0.48 9.67 -24.03
N PRO A 213 0.77 9.61 -24.55
CA PRO A 213 1.90 9.20 -23.74
C PRO A 213 2.30 10.31 -22.77
N VAL A 214 2.46 9.98 -21.48
CA VAL A 214 2.88 10.95 -20.44
C VAL A 214 4.32 11.45 -20.60
N THR A 215 5.13 10.74 -21.39
CA THR A 215 6.47 11.17 -21.79
C THR A 215 6.69 10.82 -23.26
N HIS A 216 7.45 11.66 -23.97
CA HIS A 216 7.84 11.42 -25.35
C HIS A 216 9.21 12.05 -25.60
N ARG A 217 10.13 11.30 -26.21
CA ARG A 217 11.49 11.77 -26.46
C ARG A 217 11.45 13.04 -27.32
N GLY A 218 12.16 14.08 -26.89
CA GLY A 218 12.19 15.37 -27.58
C GLY A 218 10.99 16.28 -27.29
N VAL A 219 10.03 15.83 -26.47
CA VAL A 219 8.87 16.62 -26.03
C VAL A 219 8.90 16.81 -24.51
N SER A 220 9.03 15.73 -23.75
CA SER A 220 9.11 15.78 -22.29
C SER A 220 10.17 14.83 -21.73
N HIS A 221 10.95 15.35 -20.78
CA HIS A 221 11.93 14.60 -19.99
C HIS A 221 11.48 14.37 -18.54
N VAL A 222 10.33 14.94 -18.15
CA VAL A 222 9.85 14.94 -16.77
C VAL A 222 8.34 14.72 -16.76
N PHE A 223 7.87 13.87 -15.86
CA PHE A 223 6.47 13.69 -15.57
C PHE A 223 6.22 14.00 -14.09
N THR A 224 5.27 14.88 -13.81
CA THR A 224 4.93 15.31 -12.45
C THR A 224 3.47 15.04 -12.19
N VAL A 225 3.16 14.38 -11.08
CA VAL A 225 1.79 14.18 -10.62
C VAL A 225 1.55 15.09 -9.42
N VAL A 226 0.51 15.91 -9.47
CA VAL A 226 0.15 16.85 -8.40
C VAL A 226 -1.31 16.68 -7.99
N SER A 227 -1.61 16.85 -6.71
CA SER A 227 -2.98 16.98 -6.24
C SER A 227 -3.46 18.40 -6.50
N GLY A 228 -4.60 18.55 -7.20
CA GLY A 228 -5.29 19.83 -7.35
C GLY A 228 -6.26 20.16 -6.21
N HIS A 229 -6.34 19.29 -5.19
CA HIS A 229 -7.18 19.47 -4.01
C HIS A 229 -6.36 20.13 -2.90
N VAL A 230 -6.86 21.27 -2.39
CA VAL A 230 -6.27 22.09 -1.32
C VAL A 230 -7.15 22.01 -0.09
#